data_AF-A0A962QTE1-F1
#
_entry.id   AF-A0A962QTE1-F1
#
_cell.length_a   1.000
_cell.length_b   1.000
_cell.length_c   1.000
_cell.angle_alpha   90.00
_cell.angle_beta   90.00
_cell.angle_gamma   90.00
#
_symmetry.space_group_name_H-M   'P 1'
#
loop_
_entity.id
_entity.type
_entity.pdbx_description
1 polymer ?
#
loop_
_entity_poly.entity_id
_entity_poly.type
_entity_poly.pdbx_seq_one_letter_code
_entity_poly.pdbx_strand_id
1 'polypeptide(L)'
;MTEVLRGRLLLFAVVTVLGVYRALVIWGAELPLFYDQAYYYYWSLHPDWGYFSKPPMVAWLIYLTTGVWGSSELAVNAGAIILYSLTAFVVYAIGRDLYDERSGIWAGISFACMPVVGFNSLFVST
;
A
#
# COMPACT_ATOMS: atom_id res chain seq x y z
N MET A 1 8.19 12.92 26.98
CA MET A 1 8.83 12.91 25.65
C MET A 1 9.21 11.50 25.19
N THR A 2 9.76 10.65 26.07
CA THR A 2 10.16 9.26 25.76
C THR A 2 9.00 8.34 25.35
N GLU A 3 7.84 8.42 26.02
CA GLU A 3 6.69 7.56 25.69
C GLU A 3 6.06 7.89 24.33
N VAL A 4 5.96 9.17 23.98
CA VAL A 4 5.48 9.61 22.65
C VAL A 4 6.41 9.13 21.54
N LEU A 5 7.72 9.31 21.74
CA LEU A 5 8.71 8.84 20.78
C LEU A 5 8.64 7.32 20.60
N ARG A 6 8.52 6.58 21.70
CA ARG A 6 8.36 5.12 21.68
C ARG A 6 7.11 4.69 20.93
N GLY A 7 5.99 5.39 21.11
CA GLY A 7 4.75 5.12 20.40
C GLY A 7 4.84 5.38 18.90
N ARG A 8 5.50 6.48 18.48
CA ARG A 8 5.80 6.73 17.07
C ARG A 8 6.69 5.66 16.46
N LEU A 9 7.77 5.28 17.17
CA LEU A 9 8.65 4.21 16.73
C LEU A 9 7.91 2.88 16.59
N LEU A 10 6.97 2.58 17.50
CA LEU A 10 6.13 1.40 17.40
C LEU A 10 5.26 1.44 16.14
N LEU A 11 4.57 2.56 15.85
CA LEU A 11 3.79 2.72 14.62
C LEU A 11 4.66 2.49 13.38
N PHE A 12 5.82 3.16 13.30
CA PHE A 12 6.75 3.00 12.19
C PHE A 12 7.21 1.55 12.05
N ALA A 13 7.56 0.89 13.16
CA ALA A 13 8.00 -0.51 13.16
C ALA A 13 6.88 -1.43 12.67
N VAL A 14 5.65 -1.28 13.16
CA VAL A 14 4.50 -2.10 12.75
C VAL A 14 4.21 -1.93 11.27
N VAL A 15 4.10 -0.69 10.78
CA VAL A 15 3.82 -0.42 9.36
C VAL A 15 4.95 -0.95 8.47
N THR A 16 6.20 -0.77 8.87
CA THR A 16 7.36 -1.27 8.11
C THR A 16 7.39 -2.80 8.07
N VAL A 17 7.21 -3.46 9.22
CA VAL A 17 7.20 -4.93 9.31
C VAL A 17 6.06 -5.51 8.47
N LEU A 18 4.86 -4.94 8.54
CA LEU A 18 3.73 -5.40 7.73
C LEU A 18 3.97 -5.15 6.23
N GLY A 19 4.52 -3.99 5.86
CA GLY A 19 4.87 -3.68 4.46
C GLY A 19 5.91 -4.65 3.89
N VAL A 20 6.98 -4.92 4.65
CA VAL A 20 8.01 -5.91 4.27
C VAL A 20 7.42 -7.31 4.20
N TYR A 21 6.62 -7.71 5.19
CA TYR A 21 5.93 -9.01 5.18
C TYR A 21 5.08 -9.19 3.92
N ARG A 22 4.29 -8.18 3.53
CA ARG A 22 3.47 -8.21 2.31
C ARG A 22 4.31 -8.34 1.05
N ALA A 23 5.41 -7.59 0.95
CA ALA A 23 6.33 -7.71 -0.17
C ALA A 23 6.93 -9.13 -0.27
N LEU A 24 7.32 -9.72 0.86
CA LEU A 24 7.83 -11.09 0.92
C LEU A 24 6.77 -12.13 0.55
N VAL A 25 5.51 -11.92 0.93
CA VAL A 25 4.40 -12.79 0.55
C VAL A 25 4.22 -12.79 -0.97
N ILE A 26 4.16 -11.61 -1.61
CA ILE A 26 4.01 -11.53 -3.07
C ILE A 26 5.21 -12.16 -3.77
N TRP A 27 6.42 -11.87 -3.30
CA TRP A 27 7.65 -12.40 -3.88
C TRP A 27 7.77 -13.92 -3.73
N GLY A 28 7.44 -14.47 -2.57
CA GLY A 28 7.64 -15.89 -2.27
C GLY A 28 6.50 -16.82 -2.69
N ALA A 29 5.28 -16.31 -2.84
CA ALA A 29 4.12 -17.11 -3.21
C ALA A 29 3.84 -17.14 -4.72
N GLU A 30 4.65 -16.44 -5.54
CA GLU A 30 4.50 -16.35 -7.00
C GLU A 30 3.05 -16.07 -7.42
N LEU A 31 2.40 -15.13 -6.72
CA LEU A 31 0.97 -14.87 -6.89
C LEU A 31 0.71 -14.35 -8.31
N PRO A 32 -0.04 -15.10 -9.15
CA PRO A 32 -0.35 -14.63 -10.48
C PRO A 32 -1.22 -13.37 -10.41
N LEU A 33 -1.12 -12.51 -11.43
CA LEU A 33 -1.97 -11.32 -11.54
C LEU A 33 -3.45 -11.73 -11.51
N PHE A 34 -4.17 -11.21 -10.53
CA PHE A 34 -5.56 -11.59 -10.26
C PHE A 34 -6.52 -10.67 -11.03
N TYR A 35 -7.51 -11.26 -11.71
CA TYR A 35 -8.66 -10.58 -12.30
C TYR A 35 -8.32 -9.35 -13.15
N ASP A 36 -8.48 -8.15 -12.60
CA ASP A 36 -8.33 -6.86 -13.25
C ASP A 36 -6.87 -6.38 -13.34
N GLN A 37 -5.96 -6.93 -12.54
CA GLN A 37 -4.54 -6.57 -12.55
C GLN A 37 -3.87 -6.78 -13.91
N ALA A 38 -4.25 -7.82 -14.65
CA ALA A 38 -3.71 -8.07 -15.99
C ALA A 38 -4.10 -6.95 -16.97
N TYR A 39 -5.34 -6.45 -16.87
CA TYR A 39 -5.79 -5.29 -17.65
C TYR A 39 -5.04 -4.02 -17.25
N TYR A 40 -4.88 -3.78 -15.95
CA TYR A 40 -4.15 -2.60 -15.46
C TYR A 40 -2.68 -2.63 -15.84
N TYR A 41 -2.04 -3.80 -15.80
CA TYR A 41 -0.68 -3.97 -16.26
C TYR A 41 -0.57 -3.74 -17.76
N TYR A 42 -1.46 -4.31 -18.56
CA TYR A 42 -1.49 -4.04 -20.01
C TYR A 42 -1.64 -2.54 -20.31
N TRP A 43 -2.56 -1.86 -19.63
CA TRP A 43 -2.75 -0.42 -19.73
C TRP A 43 -1.52 0.38 -19.30
N SER A 44 -0.76 -0.10 -18.31
CA SER A 44 0.48 0.54 -17.89
C SER A 44 1.57 0.53 -18.96
N LEU A 45 1.54 -0.41 -19.92
CA LEU A 45 2.46 -0.44 -21.06
C LEU A 45 2.16 0.69 -22.07
N HIS A 46 0.96 1.25 -22.01
CA HIS A 46 0.50 2.36 -22.85
C HIS A 46 -0.16 3.44 -21.99
N PRO A 47 0.63 4.24 -21.23
CA PRO A 47 0.09 5.31 -20.39
C PRO A 47 -0.78 6.29 -21.18
N ASP A 48 -2.04 6.43 -20.77
CA ASP A 48 -3.01 7.35 -21.36
C ASP A 48 -3.79 8.06 -20.23
N TRP A 49 -4.64 9.03 -20.55
CA TRP A 49 -5.47 9.77 -19.60
C TRP A 49 -6.77 9.07 -19.24
N GLY A 50 -7.07 7.94 -19.87
CA GLY A 50 -8.23 7.11 -19.57
C GLY A 50 -8.21 5.81 -20.35
N TYR A 51 -8.80 4.78 -19.77
CA TYR A 51 -8.93 3.47 -20.37
C TYR A 51 -10.40 3.08 -20.49
N PHE A 52 -10.67 1.98 -21.19
CA PHE A 52 -12.04 1.54 -21.52
C PHE A 52 -13.04 1.63 -20.36
N SER A 53 -12.63 1.28 -19.13
CA SER A 53 -13.51 1.28 -17.96
C SER A 53 -12.98 2.01 -16.72
N LYS A 54 -11.76 2.56 -16.75
CA LYS A 54 -11.13 3.15 -15.55
C LYS A 54 -10.32 4.41 -15.87
N PRO A 55 -10.22 5.36 -14.90
CA PRO A 55 -9.28 6.47 -14.96
C PRO A 55 -7.83 6.00 -14.87
N PRO A 56 -6.85 6.87 -15.14
CA PRO A 56 -5.50 6.41 -15.49
C PRO A 56 -4.60 6.10 -14.29
N MET A 57 -4.99 6.54 -13.10
CA MET A 57 -4.14 6.54 -11.91
C MET A 57 -3.54 5.17 -11.57
N VAL A 58 -4.32 4.09 -11.72
CA VAL A 58 -3.83 2.73 -11.43
C VAL A 58 -2.77 2.30 -12.45
N ALA A 59 -3.02 2.52 -13.74
CA ALA A 59 -2.06 2.17 -14.79
C ALA A 59 -0.78 3.00 -14.69
N TRP A 60 -0.89 4.30 -14.39
CA TRP A 60 0.29 5.15 -14.15
C TRP A 60 1.09 4.70 -12.94
N LEU A 61 0.42 4.31 -11.85
CA LEU A 61 1.10 3.80 -10.68
C LEU A 61 1.89 2.53 -11.02
N ILE A 62 1.28 1.58 -11.73
CA ILE A 62 1.96 0.36 -12.19
C ILE A 62 3.12 0.69 -13.15
N TYR A 63 2.93 1.64 -14.07
CA TYR A 63 3.99 2.09 -14.99
C TYR A 63 5.21 2.62 -14.22
N LEU A 64 4.98 3.44 -13.19
CA LEU A 64 6.05 3.98 -12.35
C LEU A 64 6.77 2.88 -11.57
N THR A 65 6.03 1.98 -10.93
CA THR A 65 6.64 0.94 -10.08
C THR A 65 7.39 -0.11 -10.92
N THR A 66 6.84 -0.52 -12.06
CA THR A 66 7.50 -1.45 -13.00
C THR A 66 8.65 -0.80 -13.77
N GLY A 67 8.60 0.52 -14.01
CA GLY A 67 9.73 1.27 -14.56
C GLY A 67 10.94 1.32 -13.62
N VAL A 68 10.72 1.30 -12.29
CA VAL A 68 11.79 1.33 -11.28
C VAL A 68 12.29 -0.08 -10.92
N TRP A 69 11.38 -1.04 -10.73
CA TRP A 69 11.70 -2.39 -10.22
C TRP A 69 11.57 -3.51 -11.25
N GLY A 70 11.32 -3.18 -12.52
CA GLY A 70 11.15 -4.13 -13.61
C GLY A 70 9.76 -4.77 -13.66
N SER A 71 9.55 -5.65 -14.62
CA SER A 71 8.27 -6.34 -14.86
C SER A 71 8.13 -7.59 -13.99
N SER A 72 7.82 -7.41 -12.71
CA SER A 72 7.47 -8.49 -11.77
C SER A 72 6.12 -8.25 -11.10
N GLU A 73 5.50 -9.29 -10.58
CA GLU A 73 4.24 -9.24 -9.83
C GLU A 73 4.38 -8.36 -8.59
N LEU A 74 5.54 -8.42 -7.93
CA LEU A 74 5.88 -7.53 -6.83
C LEU A 74 5.91 -6.07 -7.29
N ALA A 75 6.55 -5.78 -8.43
CA ALA A 75 6.60 -4.41 -8.95
C ALA A 75 5.22 -3.90 -9.35
N VAL A 76 4.37 -4.73 -9.97
CA VAL A 76 2.98 -4.37 -10.29
C VAL A 76 2.20 -4.03 -9.02
N ASN A 77 2.40 -4.79 -7.94
CA ASN A 77 1.65 -4.61 -6.69
C ASN A 77 2.30 -3.67 -5.67
N ALA A 78 3.53 -3.22 -5.90
CA ALA A 78 4.28 -2.36 -4.98
C ALA A 78 3.52 -1.07 -4.64
N GLY A 79 2.79 -0.51 -5.62
CA GLY A 79 1.97 0.67 -5.43
C GLY A 79 0.90 0.49 -4.35
N ALA A 80 0.22 -0.66 -4.30
CA ALA A 80 -0.77 -0.95 -3.27
C ALA A 80 -0.12 -1.04 -1.89
N ILE A 81 0.99 -1.77 -1.75
CA ILE A 81 1.72 -1.90 -0.47
C ILE A 81 2.13 -0.52 0.06
N ILE A 82 2.71 0.32 -0.81
CA ILE A 82 3.17 1.66 -0.45
C ILE A 82 1.99 2.54 -0.02
N LEU A 83 0.92 2.61 -0.83
CA LEU A 83 -0.21 3.49 -0.55
C LEU A 83 -0.98 3.08 0.71
N TYR A 84 -1.18 1.78 0.97
CA TYR A 84 -1.78 1.33 2.23
C TYR A 84 -0.89 1.64 3.44
N SER A 85 0.44 1.57 3.28
CA SER A 85 1.39 1.91 4.34
C SER A 85 1.36 3.41 4.64
N LEU A 86 1.34 4.25 3.61
CA LEU A 86 1.19 5.71 3.75
C LEU A 86 -0.17 6.09 4.36
N THR A 87 -1.24 5.38 3.99
CA THR A 87 -2.58 5.62 4.53
C THR A 87 -2.62 5.38 6.04
N ALA A 88 -1.87 4.40 6.58
CA ALA A 88 -1.76 4.21 8.03
C ALA A 88 -1.21 5.45 8.74
N PHE A 89 -0.22 6.14 8.14
CA PHE A 89 0.32 7.38 8.68
C PHE A 89 -0.66 8.56 8.54
N VAL A 90 -1.44 8.61 7.47
CA VAL A 90 -2.53 9.60 7.32
C VAL A 90 -3.60 9.40 8.40
N VAL A 91 -4.03 8.17 8.64
CA VAL A 91 -4.98 7.83 9.72
C VAL A 91 -4.40 8.21 11.08
N TYR A 92 -3.11 7.96 11.32
CA TYR A 92 -2.43 8.44 12.51
C TYR A 92 -2.49 9.97 12.65
N ALA A 93 -2.17 10.71 11.57
CA ALA A 93 -2.18 12.17 11.59
C ALA A 93 -3.58 12.71 11.90
N ILE A 94 -4.63 12.16 11.27
CA ILE A 94 -6.02 12.52 11.53
C ILE A 94 -6.38 12.26 13.01
N GLY A 95 -6.07 11.07 13.53
CA GLY A 95 -6.38 10.73 14.92
C GLY A 95 -5.63 11.58 15.94
N ARG A 96 -4.38 11.97 15.64
CA ARG A 96 -3.60 12.89 16.45
C ARG A 96 -4.19 14.29 16.45
N ASP A 97 -4.57 14.79 15.27
CA ASP A 97 -5.04 16.18 15.10
C ASP A 97 -6.46 16.38 15.65
N LEU A 98 -7.31 15.35 15.60
CA LEU A 98 -8.67 15.39 16.17
C LEU A 98 -8.72 15.10 17.67
N TYR A 99 -7.77 14.33 18.20
CA TYR A 99 -7.76 13.91 19.60
C TYR A 99 -6.38 14.15 20.24
N ASP A 100 -5.54 13.13 20.26
CA ASP A 100 -4.24 13.17 20.90
C ASP A 100 -3.28 12.16 20.25
N GLU A 101 -2.01 12.31 20.58
CA GLU A 101 -0.91 11.48 20.05
C GLU A 101 -1.14 9.97 20.23
N ARG A 102 -1.64 9.54 21.39
CA ARG A 102 -1.89 8.11 21.66
C ARG A 102 -3.04 7.60 20.82
N SER A 103 -4.12 8.37 20.70
CA SER A 103 -5.27 8.03 19.85
C SER A 103 -4.86 7.91 18.38
N GLY A 104 -4.05 8.83 17.87
CA GLY A 104 -3.49 8.75 16.52
C GLY A 104 -2.65 7.48 16.31
N ILE A 105 -1.72 7.18 17.22
CA ILE A 105 -0.84 6.01 17.10
C ILE A 105 -1.65 4.72 16.99
N TRP A 106 -2.62 4.55 17.90
CA TRP A 106 -3.48 3.37 17.88
C TRP A 106 -4.39 3.32 16.66
N ALA A 107 -4.92 4.45 16.18
CA ALA A 107 -5.71 4.48 14.96
C ALA A 107 -4.90 4.00 13.74
N GLY A 108 -3.66 4.48 13.58
CA GLY A 108 -2.76 4.04 12.50
C GLY A 108 -2.39 2.56 12.58
N ILE A 109 -2.06 2.06 13.79
CA ILE A 109 -1.77 0.64 14.03
C ILE A 109 -3.01 -0.21 13.74
N SER A 110 -4.18 0.18 14.26
CA SER A 110 -5.43 -0.53 14.03
C SER A 110 -5.75 -0.64 12.55
N PHE A 111 -5.64 0.46 11.79
CA PHE A 111 -5.83 0.45 10.34
C PHE A 111 -4.85 -0.51 9.65
N ALA A 112 -3.55 -0.43 9.95
CA ALA A 112 -2.53 -1.26 9.32
C ALA A 112 -2.75 -2.77 9.58
N CYS A 113 -3.30 -3.11 10.75
CA CYS A 113 -3.57 -4.48 11.19
C CYS A 113 -4.95 -5.02 10.76
N MET A 114 -5.84 -4.22 10.14
CA MET A 114 -7.14 -4.74 9.72
C MET A 114 -6.98 -5.84 8.67
N PRO A 115 -7.68 -6.99 8.79
CA PRO A 115 -7.59 -8.08 7.81
C PRO A 115 -7.89 -7.63 6.38
N VAL A 116 -8.88 -6.76 6.20
CA VAL A 116 -9.24 -6.20 4.88
C VAL A 116 -8.13 -5.33 4.29
N VAL A 117 -7.42 -4.55 5.11
CA VAL A 117 -6.26 -3.76 4.69
C VAL A 117 -5.11 -4.69 4.33
N GLY A 118 -4.89 -5.74 5.12
CA GLY A 118 -3.92 -6.80 4.81
C GLY A 118 -4.17 -7.42 3.45
N PHE A 119 -5.39 -7.90 3.20
CA PHE A 119 -5.79 -8.53 1.94
C PHE A 119 -5.69 -7.57 0.75
N ASN A 120 -6.31 -6.39 0.82
CA ASN A 120 -6.34 -5.44 -0.30
C ASN A 120 -4.96 -4.85 -0.62
N SER A 121 -4.05 -4.77 0.36
CA SER A 121 -2.69 -4.28 0.10
C SER A 121 -1.81 -5.21 -0.72
N LEU A 122 -2.24 -6.47 -0.93
CA LEU A 122 -1.51 -7.44 -1.76
C LEU A 122 -1.83 -7.31 -3.26
N PHE A 123 -2.93 -6.64 -3.60
CA PHE A 123 -3.44 -6.59 -4.97
C PHE A 123 -3.75 -5.16 -5.38
N VAL A 124 -3.26 -4.73 -6.54
CA VAL A 124 -3.68 -3.48 -7.16
C VAL A 124 -5.03 -3.69 -7.85
N SER A 125 -6.10 -3.36 -7.14
CA SER A 125 -7.48 -3.48 -7.60
C SER A 125 -8.33 -2.25 -7.19
N THR A 126 -9.48 -2.07 -7.83
CA THR A 126 -10.42 -0.95 -7.58
C THR A 126 -11.86 -1.42 -7.54
#